data_AF-A0A0A2E5I7-F1
#
_entry.id   AF-A0A0A2E5I7-F1
#
_cell.length_a   1.000
_cell.length_b   1.000
_cell.length_c   1.000
_cell.angle_alpha   90.00
_cell.angle_beta   90.00
_cell.angle_gamma   90.00
#
_symmetry.space_group_name_H-M   'P 1'
#
loop_
_entity.id
_entity.type
_entity.pdbx_description
1 polymer ?
#
loop_
_entity_poly.entity_id
_entity_poly.type
_entity_poly.pdbx_seq_one_letter_code
_entity_poly.pdbx_strand_id
1 'polypeptide(L)'
;MKNIYVNIIAPLLLAFLLFGLSGCTKEAPDEQTKTKVGVIFNLTDAVLRNGVLFNGDAKITKLRIMVFRGAALDVQKVFEGPTLNIQVQLETTVGTGRRIVAIANEPDAMSSSLDNILFYHRLKNEMLPKIGASQEIPLVMIGEKTGVDINEHPTSQVEVSLNRVVAKITLNIKQDTANDDVVQIKSVNIIRNAGESFLMPLDKPVNKTYLWDWELNNIDKQLVNHGVATSIIEDNTLYVYENLASAVADTAGRAPVLYVKTLYNGIESVYKSYINADAGERQYQIVRNHHYKLDATISKIGEYDGMLLTTQILPWNKEELTYKFLKPYLVNIEPEGFANQEHQVTYTHPIEFKVRIKALEGDIWKATLSDGLHFKFEGAVEGLADGTTQYTIKVLAKGEGGSKARHAHVYFTVNGKFVILGEGSDQYARINIVQPVG
;
A
#
# COMPACT_ATOMS: atom_id res chain seq x y z
N MET A 1 90.32 12.52 7.61
CA MET A 1 89.48 13.69 7.24
C MET A 1 88.43 13.23 6.23
N LYS A 2 87.15 13.37 6.62
CA LYS A 2 85.93 13.53 5.81
C LYS A 2 85.53 12.53 4.69
N ASN A 3 84.27 12.10 4.85
CA ASN A 3 83.22 11.72 3.88
C ASN A 3 83.34 10.32 3.26
N ILE A 4 82.56 9.30 3.69
CA ILE A 4 81.08 9.14 3.67
C ILE A 4 80.53 9.34 2.26
N TYR A 5 80.32 8.25 1.53
CA TYR A 5 79.21 7.97 0.59
C TYR A 5 79.48 6.63 -0.10
N VAL A 6 78.89 5.53 0.39
CA VAL A 6 78.23 4.46 -0.39
C VAL A 6 77.43 3.66 0.64
N ASN A 7 76.12 3.89 0.73
CA ASN A 7 75.28 3.22 1.71
C ASN A 7 74.01 2.67 1.04
N ILE A 8 73.84 1.36 1.21
CA ILE A 8 72.58 0.64 1.43
C ILE A 8 71.75 0.33 0.17
N ILE A 9 72.25 -0.62 -0.63
CA ILE A 9 71.43 -1.54 -1.42
C ILE A 9 71.95 -2.95 -1.15
N ALA A 10 71.06 -3.85 -0.74
CA ALA A 10 71.28 -5.29 -0.48
C ALA A 10 72.23 -5.63 0.70
N PRO A 11 71.75 -5.67 1.96
CA PRO A 11 70.85 -6.74 2.39
C PRO A 11 69.90 -6.28 3.52
N LEU A 12 68.75 -5.68 3.16
CA LEU A 12 67.64 -5.46 4.09
C LEU A 12 66.41 -6.29 3.69
N LEU A 13 66.65 -7.45 3.07
CA LEU A 13 65.61 -8.36 2.56
C LEU A 13 65.56 -9.72 3.27
N LEU A 14 66.36 -9.92 4.33
CA LEU A 14 66.46 -11.22 5.02
C LEU A 14 66.26 -11.17 6.55
N ALA A 15 65.97 -9.99 7.12
CA ALA A 15 65.75 -9.82 8.56
C ALA A 15 64.33 -9.34 8.93
N PHE A 16 63.42 -9.22 7.94
CA PHE A 16 61.99 -8.98 8.16
C PHE A 16 61.14 -10.27 7.99
N LEU A 17 61.80 -11.43 7.99
CA LEU A 17 61.20 -12.75 7.79
C LEU A 17 60.91 -13.50 9.11
N LEU A 18 61.02 -12.85 10.28
CA LEU A 18 60.87 -13.49 11.59
C LEU A 18 59.92 -12.81 12.60
N PHE A 19 59.15 -11.80 12.19
CA PHE A 19 58.02 -11.28 12.99
C PHE A 19 56.78 -11.14 12.10
N GLY A 20 56.01 -12.22 12.01
CA GLY A 20 54.80 -12.29 11.18
C GLY A 20 54.15 -13.67 11.08
N LEU A 21 54.74 -14.71 11.69
CA LEU A 21 54.05 -15.97 11.95
C LEU A 21 53.34 -15.93 13.31
N SER A 22 52.53 -14.89 13.55
CA SER A 22 51.26 -15.17 14.21
C SER A 22 50.36 -15.62 13.08
N GLY A 23 50.41 -16.91 12.76
CA GLY A 23 49.25 -17.52 12.14
C GLY A 23 48.13 -17.28 13.13
N CYS A 24 47.31 -16.24 12.88
CA CYS A 24 45.90 -16.37 13.14
C CYS A 24 45.54 -17.64 12.40
N THR A 25 45.52 -18.73 13.14
CA THR A 25 44.55 -19.78 12.94
C THR A 25 43.34 -19.10 12.32
N LYS A 26 42.97 -19.53 11.12
CA LYS A 26 41.55 -19.52 10.79
C LYS A 26 40.90 -20.39 11.85
N GLU A 27 40.75 -19.85 13.06
CA GLU A 27 39.60 -20.18 13.87
C GLU A 27 38.46 -19.77 12.97
N ALA A 28 37.92 -20.77 12.27
CA ALA A 28 36.54 -20.76 11.88
C ALA A 28 35.79 -20.13 13.06
N PRO A 29 35.02 -19.07 12.85
CA PRO A 29 34.43 -18.32 13.95
C PRO A 29 33.62 -19.30 14.78
N ASP A 30 34.19 -19.68 15.91
CA ASP A 30 33.77 -20.72 16.85
C ASP A 30 32.52 -21.47 16.37
N GLU A 31 32.72 -22.67 15.80
CA GLU A 31 31.70 -23.71 15.72
C GLU A 31 31.36 -24.22 17.14
N GLN A 32 31.15 -23.30 18.10
CA GLN A 32 30.05 -23.52 19.03
C GLN A 32 28.85 -23.79 18.15
N THR A 33 28.32 -25.00 18.24
CA THR A 33 27.02 -25.39 17.69
C THR A 33 26.00 -24.35 18.14
N LYS A 34 25.84 -23.29 17.34
CA LYS A 34 24.91 -22.22 17.64
C LYS A 34 23.54 -22.83 17.56
N THR A 35 22.83 -22.86 18.69
CA THR A 35 21.49 -23.41 18.73
C THR A 35 20.66 -22.74 17.64
N LYS A 36 20.11 -23.56 16.74
CA LYS A 36 19.13 -23.12 15.75
C LYS A 36 17.75 -23.30 16.33
N VAL A 37 16.91 -22.29 16.17
CA VAL A 37 15.54 -22.28 16.67
C VAL A 37 14.60 -21.86 15.55
N GLY A 38 13.40 -22.43 15.53
CA GLY A 38 12.33 -21.96 14.65
C GLY A 38 11.84 -20.59 15.11
N VAL A 39 11.80 -19.61 14.21
CA VAL A 39 11.23 -18.29 14.45
C VAL A 39 10.01 -18.11 13.55
N ILE A 40 8.93 -17.61 14.12
CA ILE A 40 7.69 -17.30 13.38
C ILE A 40 7.75 -15.84 12.95
N PHE A 41 7.71 -15.61 11.64
CA PHE A 41 7.64 -14.27 11.06
C PHE A 41 6.21 -13.96 10.65
N ASN A 42 5.67 -12.89 11.22
CA ASN A 42 4.33 -12.38 10.91
C ASN A 42 4.45 -11.18 9.96
N LEU A 43 3.75 -11.21 8.84
CA LEU A 43 3.56 -10.03 8.01
C LEU A 43 2.42 -9.19 8.62
N THR A 44 2.73 -8.00 9.15
CA THR A 44 1.68 -7.08 9.63
C THR A 44 0.92 -6.50 8.44
N ASP A 45 -0.38 -6.22 8.64
CA ASP A 45 -1.35 -5.73 7.64
C ASP A 45 -1.91 -6.79 6.66
N ALA A 46 -1.50 -8.07 6.78
CA ALA A 46 -2.01 -9.16 5.95
C ALA A 46 -3.26 -9.83 6.54
N VAL A 47 -4.35 -9.91 5.77
CA VAL A 47 -5.50 -10.79 6.06
C VAL A 47 -5.64 -11.80 4.93
N LEU A 48 -5.72 -13.08 5.27
CA LEU A 48 -5.96 -14.15 4.29
C LEU A 48 -7.43 -14.11 3.87
N ARG A 49 -7.67 -14.03 2.55
CA ARG A 49 -8.95 -14.38 1.96
C ARG A 49 -8.70 -15.42 0.87
N ASN A 50 -9.35 -16.59 0.99
CA ASN A 50 -9.33 -17.69 0.02
C ASN A 50 -7.91 -18.12 -0.45
N GLY A 51 -6.93 -18.16 0.44
CA GLY A 51 -5.59 -18.68 0.14
C GLY A 51 -4.70 -17.76 -0.71
N VAL A 52 -5.15 -16.54 -1.02
CA VAL A 52 -4.32 -15.49 -1.63
C VAL A 52 -3.95 -14.47 -0.54
N LEU A 53 -2.65 -14.21 -0.38
CA LEU A 53 -2.19 -13.07 0.42
C LEU A 53 -2.48 -11.80 -0.38
N PHE A 54 -3.51 -11.07 0.04
CA PHE A 54 -3.95 -9.81 -0.53
C PHE A 54 -4.44 -9.85 -1.99
N ASN A 55 -4.94 -8.71 -2.51
CA ASN A 55 -5.36 -8.51 -3.90
C ASN A 55 -4.81 -7.19 -4.47
N GLY A 56 -4.78 -7.07 -5.79
CA GLY A 56 -4.33 -5.89 -6.52
C GLY A 56 -2.88 -5.52 -6.21
N ASP A 57 -2.63 -4.23 -6.01
CA ASP A 57 -1.32 -3.65 -5.70
C ASP A 57 -0.68 -4.16 -4.38
N ALA A 58 -1.40 -4.92 -3.56
CA ALA A 58 -0.87 -5.53 -2.34
C ALA A 58 -0.63 -7.02 -2.41
N LYS A 59 -1.02 -7.65 -3.52
CA LYS A 59 -0.88 -9.10 -3.71
C LYS A 59 0.54 -9.55 -3.40
N ILE A 60 0.71 -10.56 -2.55
CA ILE A 60 1.99 -11.20 -2.27
C ILE A 60 1.96 -12.63 -2.79
N THR A 61 2.86 -12.95 -3.71
CA THR A 61 3.01 -14.28 -4.31
C THR A 61 4.35 -14.94 -3.99
N LYS A 62 5.31 -14.15 -3.50
CA LYS A 62 6.66 -14.60 -3.16
C LYS A 62 7.17 -13.80 -1.96
N LEU A 63 7.90 -14.43 -1.05
CA LEU A 63 8.48 -13.77 0.12
C LEU A 63 9.87 -14.33 0.41
N ARG A 64 10.89 -13.47 0.44
CA ARG A 64 12.21 -13.80 0.97
C ARG A 64 12.37 -13.24 2.37
N ILE A 65 12.78 -14.07 3.32
CA ILE A 65 13.21 -13.62 4.65
C ILE A 65 14.73 -13.79 4.74
N MET A 66 15.41 -12.74 5.20
CA MET A 66 16.86 -12.73 5.46
C MET A 66 17.10 -12.32 6.91
N VAL A 67 17.88 -13.12 7.63
CA VAL A 67 18.31 -12.84 9.01
C VAL A 67 19.80 -12.53 8.99
N PHE A 68 20.18 -11.38 9.52
CA PHE A 68 21.57 -10.94 9.65
C PHE A 68 22.00 -10.92 11.12
N ARG A 69 23.25 -11.37 11.36
CA ARG A 69 23.96 -11.27 12.63
C ARG A 69 25.08 -10.24 12.47
N GLY A 70 24.87 -9.05 13.02
CA GLY A 70 25.74 -7.90 12.74
C GLY A 70 25.68 -7.56 11.24
N ALA A 71 26.82 -7.66 10.56
CA ALA A 71 26.91 -7.37 9.11
C ALA A 71 26.73 -8.61 8.22
N ALA A 72 26.86 -9.82 8.76
CA ALA A 72 26.85 -11.07 8.00
C ALA A 72 25.46 -11.71 7.97
N LEU A 73 25.13 -12.36 6.86
CA LEU A 73 23.93 -13.19 6.75
C LEU A 73 24.07 -14.41 7.67
N ASP A 74 23.03 -14.68 8.46
CA ASP A 74 22.87 -15.91 9.22
C ASP A 74 22.13 -16.95 8.40
N VAL A 75 20.96 -16.58 7.89
CA VAL A 75 20.12 -17.46 7.06
C VAL A 75 19.25 -16.62 6.12
N GLN A 76 18.91 -17.18 4.97
CA GLN A 76 17.82 -16.69 4.14
C GLN A 76 16.96 -17.82 3.61
N LYS A 77 15.70 -17.53 3.29
CA LYS A 77 14.78 -18.47 2.66
C LYS A 77 13.73 -17.75 1.83
N VAL A 78 13.39 -18.33 0.68
CA VAL A 78 12.26 -17.91 -0.16
C VAL A 78 11.06 -18.82 0.13
N PHE A 79 9.89 -18.20 0.20
CA PHE A 79 8.59 -18.83 0.39
C PHE A 79 7.70 -18.46 -0.79
N GLU A 80 7.09 -19.47 -1.40
CA GLU A 80 6.19 -19.33 -2.55
C GLU A 80 5.16 -20.48 -2.58
N GLY A 81 4.09 -20.29 -3.34
CA GLY A 81 3.01 -21.26 -3.48
C GLY A 81 2.48 -21.74 -2.11
N PRO A 82 2.42 -23.06 -1.83
CA PRO A 82 1.84 -23.58 -0.59
C PRO A 82 2.68 -23.30 0.66
N THR A 83 3.94 -22.88 0.51
CA THR A 83 4.83 -22.55 1.64
C THR A 83 4.71 -21.11 2.10
N LEU A 84 4.01 -20.29 1.31
CA LEU A 84 3.80 -18.87 1.58
C LEU A 84 2.48 -18.69 2.36
N ASN A 85 2.57 -18.04 3.52
CA ASN A 85 1.44 -17.78 4.40
C ASN A 85 1.70 -16.45 5.17
N ILE A 86 0.71 -15.92 5.90
CA ILE A 86 0.88 -14.73 6.77
C ILE A 86 1.98 -14.98 7.80
N GLN A 87 2.07 -16.23 8.25
CA GLN A 87 3.07 -16.71 9.16
C GLN A 87 3.99 -17.67 8.44
N VAL A 88 5.28 -17.34 8.39
CA VAL A 88 6.30 -18.23 7.86
C VAL A 88 7.30 -18.59 8.95
N GLN A 89 7.75 -19.84 8.94
CA GLN A 89 8.73 -20.33 9.91
C GLN A 89 10.09 -20.52 9.26
N LEU A 90 11.13 -20.02 9.91
CA LEU A 90 12.52 -20.13 9.48
C LEU A 90 13.41 -20.47 10.68
N GLU A 91 14.31 -21.43 10.48
CA GLU A 91 15.32 -21.77 11.48
C GLU A 91 16.52 -20.82 11.38
N THR A 92 16.91 -20.22 12.52
CA THR A 92 18.00 -19.24 12.61
C THR A 92 18.72 -19.39 13.94
N THR A 93 19.94 -18.86 14.05
CA THR A 93 20.74 -18.99 15.26
C THR A 93 20.25 -18.05 16.37
N VAL A 94 20.26 -18.53 17.61
CA VAL A 94 19.96 -17.76 18.83
C VAL A 94 20.92 -16.57 18.98
N GLY A 95 20.42 -15.45 19.48
CA GLY A 95 21.25 -14.30 19.83
C GLY A 95 20.51 -12.97 19.75
N THR A 96 21.17 -11.92 20.24
CA THR A 96 20.59 -10.58 20.36
C THR A 96 20.97 -9.68 19.19
N GLY A 97 20.22 -8.59 19.03
CA GLY A 97 20.56 -7.52 18.08
C GLY A 97 20.52 -7.93 16.61
N ARG A 98 19.66 -8.92 16.27
CA ARG A 98 19.51 -9.39 14.89
C ARG A 98 18.80 -8.35 14.02
N ARG A 99 19.10 -8.43 12.72
CA ARG A 99 18.38 -7.66 11.70
C ARG A 99 17.63 -8.63 10.79
N ILE A 100 16.35 -8.36 10.62
CA ILE A 100 15.44 -9.14 9.79
C ILE A 100 15.04 -8.28 8.61
N VAL A 101 15.20 -8.80 7.40
CA VAL A 101 14.70 -8.17 6.18
C VAL A 101 13.73 -9.11 5.49
N ALA A 102 12.55 -8.61 5.18
CA ALA A 102 11.53 -9.30 4.41
C ALA A 102 11.38 -8.61 3.05
N ILE A 103 11.44 -9.38 1.96
CA ILE A 103 11.27 -8.88 0.59
C ILE A 103 10.11 -9.65 -0.03
N ALA A 104 9.03 -8.95 -0.34
CA ALA A 104 7.89 -9.54 -1.04
C ALA A 104 7.98 -9.28 -2.54
N ASN A 105 7.54 -10.27 -3.32
CA ASN A 105 7.43 -10.22 -4.77
C ASN A 105 8.72 -9.81 -5.47
N GLU A 106 9.86 -10.32 -5.00
CA GLU A 106 11.12 -10.10 -5.70
C GLU A 106 10.99 -10.52 -7.18
N PRO A 107 11.39 -9.66 -8.13
CA PRO A 107 11.39 -10.00 -9.55
C PRO A 107 12.42 -11.10 -9.84
N ASP A 108 12.15 -11.94 -10.83
CA ASP A 108 13.06 -13.03 -11.21
C ASP A 108 14.46 -12.51 -11.57
N ALA A 109 14.54 -11.34 -12.20
CA ALA A 109 15.79 -10.66 -12.53
C ALA A 109 16.68 -10.33 -11.31
N MET A 110 16.12 -10.27 -10.10
CA MET A 110 16.87 -10.00 -8.86
C MET A 110 17.25 -11.27 -8.10
N SER A 111 16.59 -12.40 -8.37
CA SER A 111 16.65 -13.60 -7.50
C SER A 111 18.08 -14.09 -7.31
N SER A 112 18.87 -14.19 -8.39
CA SER A 112 20.27 -14.63 -8.32
C SER A 112 21.18 -13.64 -7.57
N SER A 113 20.91 -12.33 -7.65
CA SER A 113 21.70 -11.35 -6.90
C SER A 113 21.42 -11.49 -5.40
N LEU A 114 20.13 -11.58 -5.04
CA LEU A 114 19.67 -11.75 -3.66
C LEU A 114 20.16 -13.05 -3.02
N ASP A 115 20.16 -14.16 -3.76
CA ASP A 115 20.71 -15.45 -3.29
C ASP A 115 22.19 -15.36 -2.90
N ASN A 116 22.96 -14.48 -3.54
CA ASN A 116 24.39 -14.32 -3.32
C ASN A 116 24.75 -13.28 -2.24
N ILE A 117 23.77 -12.66 -1.59
CA ILE A 117 24.02 -11.69 -0.52
C ILE A 117 24.54 -12.38 0.74
N LEU A 118 25.82 -12.15 1.05
CA LEU A 118 26.43 -12.61 2.31
C LEU A 118 26.52 -11.52 3.38
N PHE A 119 26.41 -10.25 2.98
CA PHE A 119 26.59 -9.12 3.88
C PHE A 119 25.51 -8.06 3.68
N TYR A 120 25.02 -7.47 4.77
CA TYR A 120 23.96 -6.46 4.73
C TYR A 120 24.30 -5.23 3.89
N HIS A 121 25.58 -4.83 3.84
CA HIS A 121 26.00 -3.72 2.98
C HIS A 121 25.80 -4.00 1.48
N ARG A 122 25.84 -5.28 1.04
CA ARG A 122 25.53 -5.66 -0.35
C ARG A 122 24.04 -5.49 -0.64
N LEU A 123 23.18 -5.89 0.30
CA LEU A 123 21.73 -5.68 0.21
C LEU A 123 21.36 -4.20 0.08
N LYS A 124 22.06 -3.31 0.79
CA LYS A 124 21.86 -1.85 0.66
C LYS A 124 22.16 -1.30 -0.74
N ASN A 125 22.96 -2.01 -1.52
CA ASN A 125 23.31 -1.62 -2.89
C ASN A 125 22.53 -2.43 -3.94
N GLU A 126 21.58 -3.27 -3.53
CA GLU A 126 20.76 -4.04 -4.45
C GLU A 126 19.81 -3.09 -5.21
N MET A 127 19.92 -3.10 -6.53
CA MET A 127 19.11 -2.26 -7.41
C MET A 127 17.83 -2.96 -7.81
N LEU A 128 16.75 -2.20 -7.89
CA LEU A 128 15.49 -2.67 -8.45
C LEU A 128 15.58 -2.67 -9.99
N PRO A 129 14.82 -3.55 -10.68
CA PRO A 129 14.73 -3.51 -12.13
C PRO A 129 14.21 -2.16 -12.60
N LYS A 130 14.68 -1.72 -13.75
CA LYS A 130 14.23 -0.48 -14.37
C LYS A 130 12.72 -0.53 -14.64
N ILE A 131 12.00 0.50 -14.21
CA ILE A 131 10.58 0.66 -14.53
C ILE A 131 10.43 1.11 -15.99
N GLY A 132 9.53 0.45 -16.71
CA GLY A 132 9.06 0.85 -18.04
C GLY A 132 7.91 1.85 -17.97
N ALA A 133 6.88 1.72 -18.82
CA ALA A 133 5.71 2.61 -18.80
C ALA A 133 4.91 2.59 -17.48
N SER A 134 4.94 1.48 -16.74
CA SER A 134 4.50 1.34 -15.35
C SER A 134 5.07 0.04 -14.77
N GLN A 135 5.00 -0.14 -13.45
CA GLN A 135 5.40 -1.39 -12.81
C GLN A 135 4.26 -2.41 -12.85
N GLU A 136 4.57 -3.66 -13.20
CA GLU A 136 3.61 -4.75 -13.16
C GLU A 136 3.31 -5.19 -11.71
N ILE A 137 2.05 -5.59 -11.48
CA ILE A 137 1.60 -6.19 -10.22
C ILE A 137 1.86 -7.71 -10.31
N PRO A 138 2.38 -8.37 -9.25
CA PRO A 138 2.49 -7.90 -7.88
C PRO A 138 3.70 -7.00 -7.60
N LEU A 139 3.50 -5.96 -6.79
CA LEU A 139 4.52 -4.96 -6.51
C LEU A 139 5.57 -5.48 -5.51
N VAL A 140 6.82 -5.10 -5.73
CA VAL A 140 7.92 -5.39 -4.79
C VAL A 140 7.69 -4.61 -3.49
N MET A 141 7.85 -5.28 -2.36
CA MET A 141 7.78 -4.66 -1.04
C MET A 141 8.96 -5.06 -0.19
N ILE A 142 9.31 -4.20 0.77
CA ILE A 142 10.38 -4.46 1.71
C ILE A 142 9.97 -4.05 3.13
N GLY A 143 10.41 -4.85 4.10
CA GLY A 143 10.33 -4.54 5.52
C GLY A 143 11.65 -4.84 6.20
N GLU A 144 12.04 -3.99 7.14
CA GLU A 144 13.23 -4.21 7.99
C GLU A 144 12.85 -4.07 9.45
N LYS A 145 13.35 -5.00 10.29
CA LYS A 145 13.33 -4.89 11.74
C LYS A 145 14.73 -5.12 12.29
N THR A 146 15.20 -4.20 13.12
CA THR A 146 16.52 -4.27 13.77
C THR A 146 16.37 -4.47 15.28
N GLY A 147 17.44 -4.92 15.93
CA GLY A 147 17.42 -5.12 17.38
C GLY A 147 16.56 -6.31 17.83
N VAL A 148 16.39 -7.32 16.96
CA VAL A 148 15.55 -8.48 17.28
C VAL A 148 16.37 -9.48 18.11
N ASP A 149 15.83 -9.87 19.25
CA ASP A 149 16.39 -10.93 20.08
C ASP A 149 15.72 -12.26 19.76
N ILE A 150 16.53 -13.27 19.43
CA ILE A 150 16.09 -14.63 19.11
C ILE A 150 16.48 -15.53 20.28
N ASN A 151 15.47 -16.10 20.94
CA ASN A 151 15.61 -16.94 22.13
C ASN A 151 15.24 -18.41 21.83
N GLU A 152 15.80 -19.33 22.64
CA GLU A 152 15.47 -20.76 22.58
C GLU A 152 14.03 -21.05 23.00
N HIS A 153 13.59 -20.42 24.10
CA HIS A 153 12.23 -20.53 24.61
C HIS A 153 11.78 -19.23 25.31
N PRO A 154 10.54 -18.77 25.10
CA PRO A 154 9.53 -19.29 24.15
C PRO A 154 9.94 -19.03 22.69
N THR A 155 9.29 -19.72 21.74
CA THR A 155 9.47 -19.51 20.30
C THR A 155 9.35 -18.03 19.97
N SER A 156 10.39 -17.46 19.37
CA SER A 156 10.41 -16.03 19.03
C SER A 156 9.42 -15.73 17.92
N GLN A 157 8.64 -14.67 18.08
CA GLN A 157 7.74 -14.15 17.06
C GLN A 157 8.21 -12.78 16.60
N VAL A 158 8.31 -12.58 15.30
CA VAL A 158 8.82 -11.35 14.70
C VAL A 158 7.81 -10.81 13.71
N GLU A 159 7.23 -9.67 14.06
CA GLU A 159 6.41 -8.88 13.15
C GLU A 159 7.29 -8.00 12.26
N VAL A 160 7.06 -8.05 10.94
CA VAL A 160 7.73 -7.20 9.96
C VAL A 160 6.67 -6.52 9.08
N SER A 161 6.68 -5.19 9.08
CA SER A 161 5.81 -4.39 8.22
C SER A 161 6.44 -4.20 6.84
N LEU A 162 5.66 -4.51 5.80
CA LEU A 162 6.09 -4.36 4.42
C LEU A 162 5.63 -3.01 3.87
N ASN A 163 6.53 -2.35 3.14
CA ASN A 163 6.25 -1.12 2.42
C ASN A 163 6.56 -1.34 0.94
N ARG A 164 5.67 -0.89 0.05
CA ARG A 164 5.94 -0.90 -1.39
C ARG A 164 7.19 -0.07 -1.69
N VAL A 165 8.02 -0.55 -2.61
CA VAL A 165 9.22 0.19 -3.05
C VAL A 165 8.89 1.34 -4.02
N VAL A 166 7.65 1.38 -4.50
CA VAL A 166 7.09 2.42 -5.38
C VAL A 166 6.13 3.35 -4.66
N ALA A 167 5.92 4.52 -5.25
CA ALA A 167 4.79 5.40 -5.02
C ALA A 167 3.74 5.20 -6.12
N LYS A 168 2.49 5.52 -5.81
CA LYS A 168 1.37 5.56 -6.76
C LYS A 168 1.02 7.00 -7.11
N ILE A 169 0.71 7.27 -8.37
CA ILE A 169 0.25 8.58 -8.84
C ILE A 169 -1.11 8.40 -9.53
N THR A 170 -2.09 9.21 -9.12
CA THR A 170 -3.36 9.38 -9.85
C THR A 170 -3.55 10.85 -10.21
N LEU A 171 -4.32 11.12 -11.26
CA LEU A 171 -4.57 12.48 -11.75
C LEU A 171 -6.02 12.65 -12.19
N ASN A 172 -6.70 13.59 -11.56
CA ASN A 172 -7.97 14.12 -12.04
C ASN A 172 -7.77 15.54 -12.58
N ILE A 173 -8.46 15.86 -13.67
CA ILE A 173 -8.44 17.21 -14.25
C ILE A 173 -9.87 17.76 -14.31
N LYS A 174 -10.06 18.94 -13.73
CA LYS A 174 -11.29 19.73 -13.81
C LYS A 174 -11.09 20.92 -14.75
N GLN A 175 -12.16 21.31 -15.43
CA GLN A 175 -12.26 22.59 -16.12
C GLN A 175 -13.10 23.57 -15.29
N ASP A 176 -12.59 24.80 -15.13
CA ASP A 176 -13.26 25.89 -14.40
C ASP A 176 -12.95 27.23 -15.08
N THR A 177 -13.38 27.36 -16.34
CA THR A 177 -13.13 28.53 -17.19
C THR A 177 -14.26 29.54 -17.07
N ALA A 178 -13.96 30.83 -17.16
CA ALA A 178 -14.96 31.89 -16.99
C ALA A 178 -16.01 31.94 -18.11
N ASN A 179 -15.67 31.45 -19.31
CA ASN A 179 -16.56 31.33 -20.47
C ASN A 179 -16.84 29.85 -20.77
N ASP A 180 -17.75 29.60 -21.71
CA ASP A 180 -18.04 28.27 -22.28
C ASP A 180 -16.92 27.75 -23.20
N ASP A 181 -15.67 27.91 -22.75
CA ASP A 181 -14.50 27.43 -23.46
C ASP A 181 -14.53 25.89 -23.54
N VAL A 182 -13.98 25.35 -24.61
CA VAL A 182 -13.87 23.91 -24.83
C VAL A 182 -12.44 23.49 -24.58
N VAL A 183 -12.22 22.63 -23.58
CA VAL A 183 -10.90 22.07 -23.27
C VAL A 183 -10.89 20.57 -23.56
N GLN A 184 -10.03 20.15 -24.47
CA GLN A 184 -9.84 18.75 -24.83
C GLN A 184 -8.42 18.30 -24.47
N ILE A 185 -8.28 17.32 -23.59
CA ILE A 185 -6.99 16.74 -23.21
C ILE A 185 -6.47 15.87 -24.36
N LYS A 186 -5.21 16.08 -24.76
CA LYS A 186 -4.53 15.35 -25.85
C LYS A 186 -3.38 14.48 -25.38
N SER A 187 -2.62 14.95 -24.40
CA SER A 187 -1.63 14.11 -23.73
C SER A 187 -1.34 14.59 -22.31
N VAL A 188 -0.85 13.67 -21.48
CA VAL A 188 -0.29 13.96 -20.16
C VAL A 188 1.06 13.31 -20.06
N ASN A 189 2.06 14.07 -19.65
CA ASN A 189 3.41 13.55 -19.38
C ASN A 189 3.81 13.90 -17.96
N ILE A 190 4.50 12.97 -17.29
CA ILE A 190 5.18 13.26 -16.04
C ILE A 190 6.66 13.00 -16.29
N ILE A 191 7.43 14.08 -16.35
CA ILE A 191 8.87 13.98 -16.57
C ILE A 191 9.62 13.91 -15.25
N ARG A 192 10.84 13.36 -15.28
CA ARG A 192 11.76 13.24 -14.14
C ARG A 192 11.21 12.37 -13.00
N ASN A 193 10.53 11.29 -13.34
CA ASN A 193 10.28 10.20 -12.41
C ASN A 193 11.56 9.39 -12.19
N ALA A 194 11.71 8.70 -11.06
CA ALA A 194 12.79 7.73 -10.91
C ALA A 194 12.42 6.42 -11.60
N GLY A 195 13.14 6.06 -12.67
CA GLY A 195 13.00 4.79 -13.38
C GLY A 195 13.90 3.68 -12.80
N GLU A 196 14.92 4.04 -12.04
CA GLU A 196 15.79 3.11 -11.32
C GLU A 196 15.95 3.57 -9.86
N SER A 197 16.04 2.62 -8.93
CA SER A 197 16.22 2.89 -7.50
C SER A 197 16.79 1.66 -6.78
N PHE A 198 16.98 1.78 -5.48
CA PHE A 198 17.47 0.70 -4.63
C PHE A 198 16.31 0.01 -3.90
N LEU A 199 16.50 -1.29 -3.65
CA LEU A 199 15.58 -2.11 -2.88
C LEU A 199 15.37 -1.52 -1.48
N MET A 200 16.45 -1.12 -0.82
CA MET A 200 16.41 -0.41 0.46
C MET A 200 15.97 1.07 0.28
N PRO A 201 15.33 1.68 1.30
CA PRO A 201 14.99 3.11 1.29
C PRO A 201 16.18 4.02 1.01
N LEU A 202 15.95 5.11 0.27
CA LEU A 202 16.97 6.09 -0.02
C LEU A 202 17.24 6.99 1.20
N ASP A 203 18.51 7.32 1.44
CA ASP A 203 18.96 8.35 2.38
C ASP A 203 19.35 9.67 1.69
N LYS A 204 19.39 9.65 0.35
CA LYS A 204 19.84 10.75 -0.50
C LYS A 204 19.08 10.76 -1.84
N PRO A 205 19.11 11.89 -2.58
CA PRO A 205 18.51 11.96 -3.90
C PRO A 205 19.02 10.88 -4.86
N VAL A 206 18.10 10.42 -5.70
CA VAL A 206 18.41 9.51 -6.80
C VAL A 206 19.37 10.19 -7.81
N ASN A 207 20.19 9.38 -8.49
CA ASN A 207 21.03 9.90 -9.56
C ASN A 207 20.16 10.43 -10.71
N LYS A 208 20.52 11.59 -11.28
CA LYS A 208 19.80 12.18 -12.41
C LYS A 208 19.77 11.27 -13.64
N THR A 209 20.76 10.38 -13.80
CA THR A 209 20.80 9.39 -14.89
C THR A 209 19.75 8.29 -14.75
N TYR A 210 19.14 8.14 -13.57
CA TYR A 210 18.07 7.17 -13.30
C TYR A 210 16.69 7.77 -13.52
N LEU A 211 16.61 9.05 -13.93
CA LEU A 211 15.35 9.69 -14.21
C LEU A 211 14.79 9.24 -15.56
N TRP A 212 13.47 9.17 -15.63
CA TRP A 212 12.72 8.76 -16.79
C TRP A 212 11.40 9.55 -16.89
N ASP A 213 10.88 9.65 -18.11
CA ASP A 213 9.70 10.41 -18.45
C ASP A 213 8.56 9.47 -18.82
N TRP A 214 7.45 9.59 -18.09
CA TRP A 214 6.23 8.86 -18.38
C TRP A 214 5.34 9.67 -19.32
N GLU A 215 4.75 8.99 -20.29
CA GLU A 215 3.90 9.62 -21.30
C GLU A 215 2.60 8.86 -21.49
N LEU A 216 1.50 9.59 -21.52
CA LEU A 216 0.18 9.14 -21.97
C LEU A 216 -0.27 10.02 -23.12
N ASN A 217 -0.11 9.50 -24.34
CA ASN A 217 -0.39 10.18 -25.59
C ASN A 217 -1.73 9.76 -26.19
N ASN A 218 -2.19 10.50 -27.20
CA ASN A 218 -3.42 10.20 -27.96
C ASN A 218 -4.69 10.11 -27.10
N ILE A 219 -4.76 10.94 -26.05
CA ILE A 219 -5.98 11.11 -25.26
C ILE A 219 -6.97 11.92 -26.11
N ASP A 220 -8.25 11.57 -26.01
CA ASP A 220 -9.33 12.35 -26.62
C ASP A 220 -10.48 12.55 -25.63
N LYS A 221 -10.18 13.23 -24.51
CA LYS A 221 -11.14 13.51 -23.44
C LYS A 221 -11.46 14.99 -23.41
N GLN A 222 -12.69 15.35 -23.77
CA GLN A 222 -13.21 16.70 -23.57
C GLN A 222 -13.67 16.86 -22.12
N LEU A 223 -13.24 17.94 -21.48
CA LEU A 223 -13.68 18.30 -20.13
C LEU A 223 -15.04 19.00 -20.20
N VAL A 224 -15.81 18.90 -19.11
CA VAL A 224 -17.07 19.62 -18.94
C VAL A 224 -16.80 20.85 -18.09
N ASN A 225 -17.06 22.05 -18.61
CA ASN A 225 -16.86 23.29 -17.85
C ASN A 225 -17.72 23.30 -16.58
N HIS A 226 -17.12 23.67 -15.45
CA HIS A 226 -17.71 23.60 -14.10
C HIS A 226 -18.25 22.21 -13.70
N GLY A 227 -17.89 21.16 -14.44
CA GLY A 227 -18.31 19.79 -14.19
C GLY A 227 -17.48 19.08 -13.12
N VAL A 228 -17.75 17.79 -12.98
CA VAL A 228 -16.94 16.89 -12.15
C VAL A 228 -15.58 16.67 -12.80
N ALA A 229 -14.54 16.54 -11.98
CA ALA A 229 -13.19 16.25 -12.47
C ALA A 229 -13.16 14.92 -13.24
N THR A 230 -12.42 14.90 -14.34
CA THR A 230 -12.23 13.72 -15.19
C THR A 230 -10.96 13.00 -14.76
N SER A 231 -11.05 11.70 -14.46
CA SER A 231 -9.87 10.87 -14.20
C SER A 231 -9.06 10.65 -15.48
N ILE A 232 -7.78 11.01 -15.44
CA ILE A 232 -6.84 10.88 -16.56
C ILE A 232 -5.81 9.80 -16.27
N ILE A 233 -5.21 9.81 -15.07
CA ILE A 233 -4.37 8.72 -14.58
C ILE A 233 -5.18 8.00 -13.51
N GLU A 234 -5.74 6.85 -13.88
CA GLU A 234 -6.60 6.03 -13.02
C GLU A 234 -5.77 5.24 -12.00
N ASP A 235 -6.46 4.67 -11.00
CA ASP A 235 -5.81 3.79 -10.02
C ASP A 235 -5.12 2.61 -10.71
N ASN A 236 -4.01 2.14 -10.14
CA ASN A 236 -3.14 1.11 -10.71
C ASN A 236 -2.53 1.42 -12.09
N THR A 237 -2.59 2.67 -12.56
CA THR A 237 -2.01 3.05 -13.87
C THR A 237 -0.53 3.37 -13.77
N LEU A 238 -0.12 4.21 -12.80
CA LEU A 238 1.24 4.72 -12.72
C LEU A 238 1.88 4.47 -11.35
N TYR A 239 2.97 3.71 -11.39
CA TYR A 239 3.87 3.48 -10.27
C TYR A 239 5.27 3.99 -10.60
N VAL A 240 5.88 4.67 -9.64
CA VAL A 240 7.21 5.27 -9.81
C VAL A 240 8.08 4.97 -8.59
N TYR A 241 9.39 4.86 -8.77
CA TYR A 241 10.29 4.75 -7.62
C TYR A 241 10.42 6.07 -6.87
N GLU A 242 10.96 5.96 -5.66
CA GLU A 242 11.31 7.08 -4.80
C GLU A 242 12.28 8.07 -5.50
N ASN A 243 11.89 9.34 -5.53
CA ASN A 243 12.68 10.45 -6.03
C ASN A 243 12.75 11.51 -4.92
N LEU A 244 13.80 11.43 -4.09
CA LEU A 244 14.04 12.40 -3.03
C LEU A 244 14.71 13.67 -3.58
N ALA A 245 14.35 14.81 -3.01
CA ALA A 245 15.00 16.10 -3.26
C ALA A 245 15.82 16.49 -2.02
N SER A 246 16.96 17.15 -2.22
CA SER A 246 17.87 17.57 -1.14
C SER A 246 17.83 19.06 -0.79
N ALA A 247 17.19 19.91 -1.62
CA ALA A 247 17.00 21.34 -1.38
C ALA A 247 16.07 21.96 -2.43
N VAL A 248 15.68 23.24 -2.23
CA VAL A 248 15.06 24.11 -3.27
C VAL A 248 15.95 24.22 -4.53
N ALA A 249 17.27 23.98 -4.41
CA ALA A 249 18.18 23.92 -5.56
C ALA A 249 17.92 22.72 -6.51
N ASP A 250 17.14 21.71 -6.10
CA ASP A 250 16.82 20.53 -6.92
C ASP A 250 15.58 20.70 -7.82
N THR A 251 14.86 21.83 -7.71
CA THR A 251 13.75 22.17 -8.63
C THR A 251 14.24 22.16 -10.09
N ALA A 252 15.50 22.56 -10.32
CA ALA A 252 16.18 22.47 -11.59
C ALA A 252 16.77 21.06 -11.83
N GLY A 253 15.93 20.16 -12.37
CA GLY A 253 16.38 18.93 -13.00
C GLY A 253 16.19 17.63 -12.20
N ARG A 254 15.50 17.66 -11.05
CA ARG A 254 15.07 16.44 -10.33
C ARG A 254 13.59 16.42 -9.99
N ALA A 255 13.01 17.56 -9.62
CA ALA A 255 11.60 17.67 -9.29
C ALA A 255 10.71 17.12 -10.43
N PRO A 256 9.83 16.14 -10.16
CA PRO A 256 8.88 15.64 -11.14
C PRO A 256 7.94 16.75 -11.61
N VAL A 257 7.66 16.78 -12.92
CA VAL A 257 6.87 17.84 -13.54
C VAL A 257 5.75 17.22 -14.34
N LEU A 258 4.52 17.66 -14.06
CA LEU A 258 3.33 17.37 -14.84
C LEU A 258 3.24 18.32 -16.03
N TYR A 259 3.12 17.75 -17.22
CA TYR A 259 2.75 18.43 -18.45
C TYR A 259 1.39 17.93 -18.92
N VAL A 260 0.49 18.84 -19.26
CA VAL A 260 -0.81 18.52 -19.85
C VAL A 260 -0.93 19.27 -21.18
N LYS A 261 -1.00 18.54 -22.29
CA LYS A 261 -1.27 19.13 -23.61
C LYS A 261 -2.77 19.05 -23.89
N THR A 262 -3.35 20.17 -24.34
CA THR A 262 -4.78 20.28 -24.66
C THR A 262 -5.01 20.99 -25.98
N LEU A 263 -6.24 20.88 -26.50
CA LEU A 263 -6.84 21.88 -27.38
C LEU A 263 -7.79 22.76 -26.55
N TYR A 264 -7.44 24.02 -26.35
CA TYR A 264 -8.28 25.03 -25.71
C TYR A 264 -8.95 25.85 -26.80
N ASN A 265 -10.26 25.72 -26.99
CA ASN A 265 -11.01 26.30 -28.12
C ASN A 265 -10.36 25.98 -29.49
N GLY A 266 -9.82 24.76 -29.63
CA GLY A 266 -9.10 24.33 -30.83
C GLY A 266 -7.64 24.79 -30.94
N ILE A 267 -7.14 25.60 -29.99
CA ILE A 267 -5.76 26.07 -29.95
C ILE A 267 -4.91 25.11 -29.10
N GLU A 268 -3.81 24.61 -29.66
CA GLU A 268 -2.85 23.80 -28.88
C GLU A 268 -2.31 24.60 -27.69
N SER A 269 -2.44 24.04 -26.51
CA SER A 269 -1.99 24.63 -25.25
C SER A 269 -1.27 23.58 -24.42
N VAL A 270 -0.26 24.01 -23.66
CA VAL A 270 0.50 23.15 -22.75
C VAL A 270 0.47 23.79 -21.39
N TYR A 271 0.16 23.01 -20.35
CA TYR A 271 0.24 23.41 -18.95
C TYR A 271 1.37 22.66 -18.28
N LYS A 272 2.07 23.33 -17.36
CA LYS A 272 3.22 22.81 -16.65
C LYS A 272 3.09 23.09 -15.16
N SER A 273 3.22 22.06 -14.33
CA SER A 273 3.28 22.23 -12.88
C SER A 273 4.21 21.23 -12.22
N TYR A 274 4.89 21.66 -11.16
CA TYR A 274 5.72 20.77 -10.36
C TYR A 274 4.85 19.94 -9.42
N ILE A 275 5.08 18.62 -9.41
CA ILE A 275 4.36 17.75 -8.49
C ILE A 275 4.86 18.02 -7.07
N ASN A 276 3.92 18.07 -6.13
CA ASN A 276 4.22 18.19 -4.71
C ASN A 276 4.96 19.50 -4.33
N ALA A 277 4.64 20.60 -5.02
CA ALA A 277 5.30 21.89 -4.84
C ALA A 277 4.96 22.62 -3.51
N ASP A 278 3.89 22.22 -2.82
CA ASP A 278 3.42 22.93 -1.61
C ASP A 278 3.63 22.12 -0.31
N ALA A 279 4.33 20.98 -0.38
CA ALA A 279 4.42 20.02 0.74
C ALA A 279 5.51 20.32 1.79
N GLY A 280 5.86 21.60 2.00
CA GLY A 280 6.82 22.01 3.03
C GLY A 280 8.14 21.23 2.98
N GLU A 281 8.46 20.46 4.01
CA GLU A 281 9.72 19.68 4.08
C GLU A 281 9.83 18.56 3.03
N ARG A 282 8.72 18.13 2.43
CA ARG A 282 8.69 17.11 1.37
C ARG A 282 8.51 17.72 -0.03
N GLN A 283 8.71 19.03 -0.16
CA GLN A 283 8.53 19.74 -1.43
C GLN A 283 9.30 19.06 -2.57
N TYR A 284 8.62 18.83 -3.70
CA TYR A 284 9.16 18.20 -4.91
C TYR A 284 9.60 16.73 -4.77
N GLN A 285 9.32 16.08 -3.64
CA GLN A 285 9.73 14.70 -3.40
C GLN A 285 8.61 13.71 -3.72
N ILE A 286 9.01 12.57 -4.27
CA ILE A 286 8.18 11.36 -4.34
C ILE A 286 8.79 10.32 -3.41
N VAL A 287 8.02 9.92 -2.40
CA VAL A 287 8.42 8.94 -1.38
C VAL A 287 7.70 7.64 -1.65
N ARG A 288 8.42 6.52 -1.57
CA ARG A 288 7.84 5.18 -1.74
C ARG A 288 6.71 4.92 -0.74
N ASN A 289 5.84 3.96 -1.03
CA ASN A 289 4.69 3.57 -0.22
C ASN A 289 3.71 4.71 0.13
N HIS A 290 3.57 5.67 -0.78
CA HIS A 290 2.56 6.73 -0.70
C HIS A 290 1.77 6.82 -2.01
N HIS A 291 0.53 7.27 -1.90
CA HIS A 291 -0.31 7.65 -3.02
C HIS A 291 -0.35 9.17 -3.13
N TYR A 292 0.10 9.67 -4.28
CA TYR A 292 0.03 11.06 -4.71
C TYR A 292 -1.23 11.24 -5.55
N LYS A 293 -2.27 11.81 -4.95
CA LYS A 293 -3.51 12.20 -5.64
C LYS A 293 -3.33 13.61 -6.18
N LEU A 294 -3.25 13.71 -7.50
CA LEU A 294 -3.09 14.97 -8.21
C LEU A 294 -4.46 15.45 -8.68
N ASP A 295 -4.84 16.66 -8.26
CA ASP A 295 -6.06 17.30 -8.72
C ASP A 295 -5.68 18.62 -9.39
N ALA A 296 -5.86 18.67 -10.71
CA ALA A 296 -5.57 19.82 -11.55
C ALA A 296 -6.85 20.55 -11.96
N THR A 297 -6.82 21.88 -11.96
CA THR A 297 -7.92 22.72 -12.45
C THR A 297 -7.41 23.67 -13.52
N ILE A 298 -7.92 23.54 -14.74
CA ILE A 298 -7.63 24.44 -15.86
C ILE A 298 -8.67 25.57 -15.85
N SER A 299 -8.22 26.81 -15.76
CA SER A 299 -9.09 28.00 -15.64
C SER A 299 -8.94 29.01 -16.77
N LYS A 300 -7.82 28.96 -17.49
CA LYS A 300 -7.50 29.82 -18.63
C LYS A 300 -6.36 29.21 -19.43
N ILE A 301 -6.09 29.73 -20.63
CA ILE A 301 -4.87 29.41 -21.37
C ILE A 301 -3.64 29.99 -20.66
N GLY A 302 -2.54 29.23 -20.59
CA GLY A 302 -1.26 29.69 -20.04
C GLY A 302 -0.41 28.55 -19.48
N GLU A 303 0.88 28.54 -19.82
CA GLU A 303 1.78 27.42 -19.46
C GLU A 303 1.98 27.26 -17.95
N TYR A 304 2.08 28.37 -17.22
CA TYR A 304 2.43 28.37 -15.80
C TYR A 304 1.29 28.81 -14.87
N ASP A 305 0.32 29.57 -15.38
CA ASP A 305 -0.75 30.17 -14.58
C ASP A 305 -2.15 29.77 -15.05
N GLY A 306 -2.26 28.99 -16.13
CA GLY A 306 -3.53 28.49 -16.66
C GLY A 306 -4.08 27.27 -15.92
N MET A 307 -3.23 26.56 -15.19
CA MET A 307 -3.58 25.36 -14.43
C MET A 307 -3.09 25.45 -12.98
N LEU A 308 -4.01 25.25 -12.03
CA LEU A 308 -3.68 25.03 -10.63
C LEU A 308 -3.54 23.53 -10.38
N LEU A 309 -2.43 23.08 -9.82
CA LEU A 309 -2.23 21.70 -9.38
C LEU A 309 -2.23 21.64 -7.86
N THR A 310 -3.05 20.75 -7.30
CA THR A 310 -3.00 20.38 -5.89
C THR A 310 -2.55 18.94 -5.76
N THR A 311 -1.79 18.62 -4.70
CA THR A 311 -1.26 17.28 -4.44
C THR A 311 -1.63 16.85 -3.03
N GLN A 312 -2.46 15.82 -2.91
CA GLN A 312 -2.73 15.16 -1.65
C GLN A 312 -1.87 13.90 -1.53
N ILE A 313 -1.10 13.78 -0.45
CA ILE A 313 -0.26 12.61 -0.18
C ILE A 313 -0.91 11.75 0.90
N LEU A 314 -1.20 10.50 0.58
CA LEU A 314 -1.73 9.51 1.52
C LEU A 314 -0.71 8.39 1.75
N PRO A 315 -0.35 8.05 3.00
CA PRO A 315 0.40 6.82 3.27
C PRO A 315 -0.39 5.62 2.74
N TRP A 316 0.22 4.80 1.89
CA TRP A 316 -0.52 3.79 1.14
C TRP A 316 -1.07 2.70 2.05
N ASN A 317 -0.35 2.30 3.10
CA ASN A 317 -0.87 1.36 4.10
C ASN A 317 -2.13 1.90 4.81
N LYS A 318 -2.22 3.21 5.04
CA LYS A 318 -3.43 3.85 5.61
C LYS A 318 -4.55 3.92 4.59
N GLU A 319 -4.23 4.16 3.32
CA GLU A 319 -5.21 4.09 2.24
C GLU A 319 -5.74 2.66 2.09
N GLU A 320 -4.92 1.62 2.20
CA GLU A 320 -5.41 0.23 2.14
C GLU A 320 -6.19 -0.17 3.39
N LEU A 321 -5.77 0.24 4.59
CA LEU A 321 -6.62 0.15 5.77
C LEU A 321 -7.95 0.88 5.53
N THR A 322 -7.96 1.94 4.73
CA THR A 322 -9.16 2.69 4.37
C THR A 322 -9.97 1.99 3.26
N TYR A 323 -9.38 1.45 2.21
CA TYR A 323 -10.08 0.87 1.06
C TYR A 323 -10.38 -0.63 1.24
N LYS A 324 -9.52 -1.39 1.93
CA LYS A 324 -9.68 -2.82 2.21
C LYS A 324 -10.44 -3.09 3.53
N PHE A 325 -10.61 -2.10 4.41
CA PHE A 325 -11.41 -2.26 5.64
C PHE A 325 -12.68 -1.40 5.78
N LEU A 326 -12.99 -0.42 4.91
CA LEU A 326 -14.06 0.55 5.23
C LEU A 326 -15.48 0.30 4.69
N LYS A 327 -15.76 -0.80 4.01
CA LYS A 327 -17.16 -1.20 3.83
C LYS A 327 -17.46 -2.36 4.76
N PRO A 328 -18.06 -2.11 5.93
CA PRO A 328 -18.56 -3.21 6.74
C PRO A 328 -19.52 -4.02 5.85
N TYR A 329 -19.48 -5.34 5.93
CA TYR A 329 -20.26 -6.18 5.03
C TYR A 329 -20.97 -7.29 5.78
N LEU A 330 -22.08 -7.71 5.21
CA LEU A 330 -22.86 -8.82 5.71
C LEU A 330 -22.19 -10.13 5.27
N VAL A 331 -21.67 -10.89 6.22
CA VAL A 331 -21.07 -12.22 6.01
C VAL A 331 -22.14 -13.25 5.73
N ASN A 332 -23.26 -13.15 6.44
CA ASN A 332 -24.40 -14.06 6.28
C ASN A 332 -25.72 -13.37 6.68
N ILE A 333 -26.80 -13.75 6.01
CA ILE A 333 -28.18 -13.48 6.43
C ILE A 333 -29.00 -14.76 6.32
N GLU A 334 -29.73 -15.08 7.38
CA GLU A 334 -30.60 -16.25 7.43
C GLU A 334 -32.07 -15.83 7.57
N PRO A 335 -32.99 -16.38 6.77
CA PRO A 335 -32.73 -17.36 5.69
C PRO A 335 -31.99 -16.76 4.48
N GLU A 336 -31.37 -17.60 3.66
CA GLU A 336 -30.66 -17.15 2.46
C GLU A 336 -31.63 -16.41 1.51
N GLY A 337 -31.16 -15.31 0.90
CA GLY A 337 -31.98 -14.48 0.01
C GLY A 337 -32.95 -13.54 0.71
N PHE A 338 -32.98 -13.50 2.05
CA PHE A 338 -33.91 -12.64 2.81
C PHE A 338 -33.78 -11.15 2.46
N ALA A 339 -32.57 -10.64 2.21
CA ALA A 339 -32.37 -9.23 1.84
C ALA A 339 -32.94 -8.85 0.46
N ASN A 340 -33.26 -9.83 -0.39
CA ASN A 340 -33.69 -9.61 -1.78
C ASN A 340 -35.21 -9.56 -1.94
N GLN A 341 -35.97 -9.64 -0.84
CA GLN A 341 -37.43 -9.71 -0.84
C GLN A 341 -38.03 -8.57 -0.02
N GLU A 342 -39.30 -8.25 -0.29
CA GLU A 342 -40.10 -7.40 0.61
C GLU A 342 -40.89 -8.30 1.57
N HIS A 343 -40.79 -8.00 2.87
CA HIS A 343 -41.40 -8.83 3.92
C HIS A 343 -42.59 -8.14 4.54
N GLN A 344 -43.70 -8.87 4.69
CA GLN A 344 -44.88 -8.36 5.37
C GLN A 344 -44.71 -8.41 6.89
N VAL A 345 -44.98 -7.29 7.56
CA VAL A 345 -44.88 -7.15 9.01
C VAL A 345 -46.20 -6.59 9.54
N THR A 346 -46.76 -7.23 10.56
CA THR A 346 -47.95 -6.71 11.28
C THR A 346 -47.66 -6.55 12.76
N TYR A 347 -48.63 -6.07 13.55
CA TYR A 347 -48.46 -5.94 15.00
C TYR A 347 -48.50 -7.30 15.73
N THR A 348 -49.03 -8.35 15.08
CA THR A 348 -49.09 -9.72 15.62
C THR A 348 -48.10 -10.68 14.95
N HIS A 349 -47.63 -10.36 13.74
CA HIS A 349 -46.71 -11.18 12.96
C HIS A 349 -45.41 -10.40 12.67
N PRO A 350 -44.39 -10.53 13.53
CA PRO A 350 -43.08 -9.98 13.28
C PRO A 350 -42.32 -10.78 12.22
N ILE A 351 -41.36 -10.13 11.59
CA ILE A 351 -40.31 -10.83 10.84
C ILE A 351 -39.11 -11.05 11.75
N GLU A 352 -38.40 -12.16 11.52
CA GLU A 352 -37.17 -12.50 12.22
C GLU A 352 -36.14 -12.99 11.21
N PHE A 353 -34.91 -12.52 11.35
CA PHE A 353 -33.78 -12.96 10.54
C PHE A 353 -32.49 -12.85 11.35
N LYS A 354 -31.46 -13.58 10.93
CA LYS A 354 -30.16 -13.59 11.62
C LYS A 354 -29.08 -13.01 10.73
N VAL A 355 -28.15 -12.26 11.31
CA VAL A 355 -27.04 -11.63 10.58
C VAL A 355 -25.69 -11.93 11.21
N ARG A 356 -24.66 -12.02 10.37
CA ARG A 356 -23.25 -11.90 10.76
C ARG A 356 -22.65 -10.74 9.97
N ILE A 357 -22.02 -9.79 10.66
CA ILE A 357 -21.46 -8.58 10.05
C ILE A 357 -19.97 -8.54 10.36
N LYS A 358 -19.14 -8.25 9.35
CA LYS A 358 -17.70 -8.08 9.48
C LYS A 358 -17.31 -6.62 9.24
N ALA A 359 -16.51 -6.08 10.13
CA ALA A 359 -15.80 -4.81 10.02
C ALA A 359 -14.42 -4.91 10.71
N LEU A 360 -13.86 -3.78 11.16
CA LEU A 360 -12.61 -3.78 11.95
C LEU A 360 -12.83 -4.52 13.27
N GLU A 361 -11.76 -5.12 13.79
CA GLU A 361 -11.81 -5.79 15.08
C GLU A 361 -12.18 -4.80 16.19
N GLY A 362 -13.16 -5.18 17.02
CA GLY A 362 -13.70 -4.33 18.09
C GLY A 362 -14.80 -3.36 17.64
N ASP A 363 -15.09 -3.24 16.34
CA ASP A 363 -16.18 -2.39 15.86
C ASP A 363 -17.56 -2.95 16.24
N ILE A 364 -18.51 -2.03 16.42
CA ILE A 364 -19.91 -2.34 16.73
C ILE A 364 -20.78 -1.95 15.54
N TRP A 365 -21.59 -2.89 15.07
CA TRP A 365 -22.65 -2.62 14.10
C TRP A 365 -23.92 -2.16 14.81
N LYS A 366 -24.75 -1.37 14.12
CA LYS A 366 -26.08 -0.91 14.57
C LYS A 366 -27.12 -1.07 13.48
N ALA A 367 -28.29 -1.60 13.83
CA ALA A 367 -29.47 -1.64 12.98
C ALA A 367 -30.27 -0.35 13.11
N THR A 368 -30.86 0.12 12.02
CA THR A 368 -31.73 1.30 12.02
C THR A 368 -32.94 1.06 11.11
N LEU A 369 -34.09 1.58 11.53
CA LEU A 369 -35.32 1.61 10.74
C LEU A 369 -35.46 2.98 10.06
N SER A 370 -35.78 2.98 8.77
CA SER A 370 -36.14 4.22 8.06
C SER A 370 -37.44 4.85 8.57
N ASP A 371 -38.32 4.04 9.18
CA ASP A 371 -39.55 4.48 9.85
C ASP A 371 -39.65 3.87 11.25
N GLY A 372 -38.97 4.51 12.21
CA GLY A 372 -39.11 4.17 13.63
C GLY A 372 -40.40 4.67 14.28
N LEU A 373 -41.27 5.39 13.56
CA LEU A 373 -42.55 5.87 14.10
C LEU A 373 -43.58 4.74 14.11
N HIS A 374 -43.63 3.94 13.04
CA HIS A 374 -44.61 2.86 12.90
C HIS A 374 -44.03 1.46 13.13
N PHE A 375 -42.71 1.30 13.05
CA PHE A 375 -42.04 0.02 13.28
C PHE A 375 -41.11 0.08 14.49
N LYS A 376 -40.83 -1.07 15.08
CA LYS A 376 -39.88 -1.24 16.19
C LYS A 376 -39.07 -2.52 16.02
N PHE A 377 -37.87 -2.50 16.60
CA PHE A 377 -37.10 -3.72 16.80
C PHE A 377 -37.56 -4.45 18.08
N GLU A 378 -37.48 -5.77 18.03
CA GLU A 378 -37.44 -6.66 19.19
C GLU A 378 -36.16 -7.52 19.02
N GLY A 379 -35.35 -7.70 20.05
CA GLY A 379 -34.05 -8.39 19.91
C GLY A 379 -32.87 -7.46 19.60
N ALA A 380 -31.84 -7.99 18.91
CA ALA A 380 -30.56 -7.29 18.76
C ALA A 380 -30.68 -6.10 17.81
N VAL A 381 -30.21 -4.94 18.27
CA VAL A 381 -30.10 -3.71 17.46
C VAL A 381 -28.66 -3.23 17.30
N GLU A 382 -27.72 -3.87 17.99
CA GLU A 382 -26.29 -3.67 17.85
C GLU A 382 -25.53 -4.93 18.27
N GLY A 383 -24.26 -5.01 17.88
CA GLY A 383 -23.39 -6.14 18.21
C GLY A 383 -21.99 -5.98 17.65
N LEU A 384 -21.08 -6.90 17.98
CA LEU A 384 -19.72 -6.93 17.45
C LEU A 384 -19.76 -7.23 15.94
N ALA A 385 -18.97 -6.48 15.18
CA ALA A 385 -18.77 -6.68 13.76
C ALA A 385 -17.56 -7.59 13.48
N ASP A 386 -17.46 -8.72 14.18
CA ASP A 386 -16.32 -9.65 14.12
C ASP A 386 -16.38 -10.62 12.92
N GLY A 387 -17.54 -10.72 12.25
CA GLY A 387 -17.84 -11.63 11.14
C GLY A 387 -18.16 -13.07 11.57
N THR A 388 -18.12 -13.37 12.86
CA THR A 388 -18.30 -14.72 13.41
C THR A 388 -19.53 -14.80 14.31
N THR A 389 -19.81 -13.76 15.09
CA THR A 389 -20.95 -13.72 16.01
C THR A 389 -22.26 -13.47 15.26
N GLN A 390 -23.21 -14.38 15.46
CA GLN A 390 -24.52 -14.32 14.83
C GLN A 390 -25.55 -13.65 15.75
N TYR A 391 -26.29 -12.69 15.19
CA TYR A 391 -27.30 -11.91 15.91
C TYR A 391 -28.68 -12.09 15.30
N THR A 392 -29.67 -12.35 16.14
CA THR A 392 -31.09 -12.43 15.72
C THR A 392 -31.74 -11.06 15.85
N ILE A 393 -32.36 -10.60 14.78
CA ILE A 393 -33.05 -9.32 14.68
C ILE A 393 -34.50 -9.60 14.35
N LYS A 394 -35.40 -8.95 15.09
CA LYS A 394 -36.84 -9.08 14.88
C LYS A 394 -37.45 -7.69 14.71
N VAL A 395 -38.40 -7.57 13.79
CA VAL A 395 -39.07 -6.30 13.47
C VAL A 395 -40.58 -6.49 13.51
N LEU A 396 -41.27 -5.56 14.17
CA LEU A 396 -42.72 -5.57 14.35
C LEU A 396 -43.31 -4.18 14.07
N ALA A 397 -44.56 -4.13 13.59
CA ALA A 397 -45.31 -2.88 13.59
C ALA A 397 -45.75 -2.52 15.02
N LYS A 398 -45.80 -1.21 15.34
CA LYS A 398 -46.19 -0.72 16.68
C LYS A 398 -47.70 -0.75 16.94
N GLY A 399 -48.51 -0.92 15.91
CA GLY A 399 -49.97 -0.98 16.00
C GLY A 399 -50.60 -1.50 14.73
N GLU A 400 -51.93 -1.50 14.67
CA GLU A 400 -52.70 -1.99 13.51
C GLU A 400 -52.40 -1.21 12.22
N GLY A 401 -52.71 -1.88 11.10
CA GLY A 401 -52.54 -1.29 9.77
C GLY A 401 -53.39 -0.04 9.63
N GLY A 402 -52.86 0.97 8.95
CA GLY A 402 -53.62 2.17 8.63
C GLY A 402 -54.46 1.99 7.37
N SER A 403 -55.11 3.06 6.93
CA SER A 403 -55.85 3.11 5.65
C SER A 403 -54.96 3.03 4.39
N LYS A 404 -53.63 2.98 4.57
CA LYS A 404 -52.62 2.83 3.52
C LYS A 404 -51.51 1.91 4.04
N ALA A 405 -50.91 1.15 3.13
CA ALA A 405 -49.72 0.36 3.43
C ALA A 405 -48.57 1.28 3.84
N ARG A 406 -47.75 0.85 4.80
CA ARG A 406 -46.57 1.57 5.28
C ARG A 406 -45.33 0.78 4.91
N HIS A 407 -44.37 1.41 4.24
CA HIS A 407 -43.12 0.78 3.83
C HIS A 407 -41.97 1.32 4.68
N ALA A 408 -41.04 0.43 5.03
CA ALA A 408 -39.82 0.80 5.73
C ALA A 408 -38.66 -0.08 5.29
N HIS A 409 -37.46 0.32 5.68
CA HIS A 409 -36.25 -0.43 5.45
C HIS A 409 -35.48 -0.59 6.75
N VAL A 410 -34.93 -1.80 6.95
CA VAL A 410 -33.86 -2.02 7.93
C VAL A 410 -32.53 -1.90 7.20
N TYR A 411 -31.61 -1.15 7.78
CA TYR A 411 -30.23 -1.07 7.32
C TYR A 411 -29.28 -1.14 8.50
N PHE A 412 -28.03 -1.48 8.20
CA PHE A 412 -26.97 -1.62 9.20
C PHE A 412 -25.89 -0.58 8.97
N THR A 413 -25.28 -0.11 10.05
CA THR A 413 -24.13 0.77 10.01
C THR A 413 -23.03 0.30 10.96
N VAL A 414 -21.78 0.55 10.61
CA VAL A 414 -20.63 0.44 11.52
C VAL A 414 -19.87 1.76 11.45
N ASN A 415 -19.66 2.43 12.59
CA ASN A 415 -19.00 3.74 12.65
C ASN A 415 -19.56 4.77 11.64
N GLY A 416 -20.89 4.78 11.47
CA GLY A 416 -21.59 5.69 10.55
C GLY A 416 -21.56 5.29 9.07
N LYS A 417 -20.97 4.14 8.71
CA LYS A 417 -20.91 3.64 7.33
C LYS A 417 -21.91 2.51 7.11
N PHE A 418 -22.65 2.58 6.00
CA PHE A 418 -23.61 1.52 5.65
C PHE A 418 -22.92 0.19 5.36
N VAL A 419 -23.56 -0.88 5.82
CA VAL A 419 -23.13 -2.25 5.52
C VAL A 419 -23.54 -2.65 4.11
N ILE A 420 -22.65 -3.32 3.38
CA ILE A 420 -22.91 -3.86 2.04
C ILE A 420 -23.33 -5.34 2.05
N LEU A 421 -24.03 -5.75 1.00
CA LEU A 421 -24.58 -7.09 0.81
C LEU A 421 -23.49 -8.04 0.30
N GLY A 422 -22.77 -8.67 1.23
CA GLY A 422 -21.65 -9.53 0.88
C GLY A 422 -20.37 -8.77 0.61
N GLU A 423 -19.27 -9.51 0.61
CA GLU A 423 -17.93 -8.97 0.42
C GLU A 423 -17.75 -8.45 -1.01
N GLY A 424 -17.23 -7.22 -1.15
CA GLY A 424 -16.93 -6.62 -2.46
C GLY A 424 -18.16 -6.19 -3.26
N SER A 425 -19.36 -6.26 -2.66
CA SER A 425 -20.60 -5.79 -3.26
C SER A 425 -20.70 -4.27 -3.23
N ASP A 426 -21.28 -3.70 -4.30
CA ASP A 426 -21.66 -2.29 -4.33
C ASP A 426 -23.08 -2.03 -3.83
N GLN A 427 -23.83 -3.10 -3.49
CA GLN A 427 -25.19 -3.00 -2.98
C GLN A 427 -25.19 -2.90 -1.46
N TYR A 428 -26.02 -2.01 -0.90
CA TYR A 428 -26.23 -1.94 0.55
C TYR A 428 -27.08 -3.11 1.05
N ALA A 429 -26.72 -3.63 2.23
CA ALA A 429 -27.54 -4.59 2.96
C ALA A 429 -28.79 -3.88 3.49
N ARG A 430 -29.86 -3.91 2.70
CA ARG A 430 -31.15 -3.28 3.00
C ARG A 430 -32.26 -4.32 2.97
N ILE A 431 -33.02 -4.43 4.06
CA ILE A 431 -34.17 -5.34 4.15
C ILE A 431 -35.43 -4.50 4.02
N ASN A 432 -36.26 -4.81 3.03
CA ASN A 432 -37.49 -4.07 2.75
C ASN A 432 -38.65 -4.71 3.52
N ILE A 433 -39.43 -3.89 4.22
CA ILE A 433 -40.60 -4.34 4.97
C ILE A 433 -41.82 -3.51 4.63
N VAL A 434 -42.98 -4.15 4.66
CA VAL A 434 -44.28 -3.51 4.43
C VAL A 434 -45.28 -3.94 5.49
N GLN A 435 -45.95 -2.97 6.10
CA GLN A 435 -47.18 -3.22 6.83
C GLN A 435 -48.36 -3.03 5.86
N PRO A 436 -49.16 -4.08 5.58
CA PRO A 436 -50.32 -3.95 4.70
C PRO A 436 -51.40 -3.05 5.34
N VAL A 437 -52.39 -2.66 4.53
CA VAL A 437 -53.59 -1.96 5.00
C VAL A 437 -54.29 -2.83 6.05
N GLY A 438 -54.77 -2.19 7.13
CA GLY A 438 -55.44 -2.83 8.26
C GLY A 438 -56.91 -3.13 8.00
#